data_AF-A0A4Q9KPQ5-F1
#
_entry.id   AF-A0A4Q9KPQ5-F1
#
_cell.length_a   1.000
_cell.length_b   1.000
_cell.length_c   1.000
_cell.angle_alpha   90.00
_cell.angle_beta   90.00
_cell.angle_gamma   90.00
#
_symmetry.space_group_name_H-M   'P 1'
#
loop_
_entity.id
_entity.type
_entity.pdbx_description
1 polymer ?
#
loop_
_entity_poly.entity_id
_entity_poly.type
_entity_poly.pdbx_seq_one_letter_code
_entity_poly.pdbx_strand_id
1 'polypeptide(L)'
;MSSRNFLVQPSELNHIIRLFNTNINGTSLVTHALTKIKGIGRRYADAAVKMANIDPSKRAGELNNEELNALQNVITDPLSFGIPEWFLNHQKDYTDGTTSHLIGNQLDADIRLLIERGKKIKNVRSEVKELKVMVEEEEQLVLARRNKLLNIFKEID
;
A
#
# COMPACT_ATOMS: atom_id res chain seq x y z
N MET A 1 27.14 -6.96 32.24
CA MET A 1 27.24 -8.12 31.32
C MET A 1 26.22 -7.96 30.21
N SER A 2 26.63 -7.57 29.02
CA SER A 2 25.78 -7.64 27.82
C SER A 2 26.25 -8.85 27.02
N SER A 3 25.54 -9.96 27.16
CA SER A 3 25.78 -11.18 26.40
C SER A 3 25.66 -10.84 24.91
N ARG A 4 26.76 -10.95 24.16
CA ARG A 4 26.69 -10.99 22.70
C ARG A 4 25.99 -12.30 22.35
N ASN A 5 24.70 -12.22 22.06
CA ASN A 5 23.96 -13.33 21.45
C ASN A 5 24.65 -13.64 20.12
N PHE A 6 25.32 -14.80 20.06
CA PHE A 6 25.74 -15.39 18.79
C PHE A 6 24.46 -15.64 17.99
N LEU A 7 24.26 -14.88 16.92
CA LEU A 7 23.09 -15.03 16.07
C LEU A 7 23.17 -16.39 15.40
N VAL A 8 22.28 -17.29 15.81
CA VAL A 8 21.89 -18.46 15.01
C VAL A 8 21.45 -17.90 13.66
N GLN A 9 22.20 -18.21 12.60
CA GLN A 9 21.74 -17.94 11.25
C GLN A 9 20.46 -18.76 11.06
N PRO A 10 19.30 -18.14 10.78
CA PRO A 10 18.10 -18.89 10.45
C PRO A 10 18.43 -19.80 9.27
N SER A 11 18.21 -21.10 9.44
CA SER A 11 18.72 -22.15 8.57
C SER A 11 18.15 -22.11 7.15
N GLU A 12 17.00 -21.45 6.95
CA GLU A 12 16.39 -21.23 5.64
C GLU A 12 15.65 -19.87 5.65
N LEU A 13 16.08 -18.93 4.80
CA LEU A 13 15.44 -17.62 4.64
C LEU A 13 14.72 -17.53 3.31
N ASN A 14 13.42 -17.25 3.35
CA ASN A 14 12.67 -16.93 2.14
C ASN A 14 12.95 -15.49 1.72
N HIS A 15 13.72 -15.29 0.64
CA HIS A 15 14.09 -13.95 0.18
C HIS A 15 12.91 -13.15 -0.39
N ILE A 16 11.93 -13.83 -0.99
CA ILE A 16 10.77 -13.19 -1.62
C ILE A 16 9.52 -13.87 -1.08
N ILE A 17 8.63 -13.07 -0.49
CA ILE A 17 7.32 -13.51 -0.02
C ILE A 17 6.27 -12.76 -0.80
N ARG A 18 5.19 -13.44 -1.20
CA ARG A 18 4.08 -12.81 -1.90
C ARG A 18 2.88 -12.67 -0.95
N LEU A 19 2.47 -11.43 -0.70
CA LEU A 19 1.32 -11.10 0.16
C LEU A 19 0.49 -9.99 -0.51
N PHE A 20 -0.84 -10.11 -0.49
CA PHE A 20 -1.77 -9.14 -1.10
C PHE A 20 -1.37 -8.71 -2.53
N ASN A 21 -1.05 -9.70 -3.39
CA ASN A 21 -0.59 -9.48 -4.78
C ASN A 21 0.71 -8.68 -4.95
N THR A 22 1.47 -8.44 -3.87
CA THR A 22 2.74 -7.73 -3.90
C THR A 22 3.91 -8.63 -3.51
N ASN A 23 5.10 -8.34 -4.07
CA ASN A 23 6.35 -9.03 -3.73
C ASN A 23 7.06 -8.29 -2.60
N ILE A 24 7.12 -8.91 -1.42
CA ILE A 24 7.74 -8.42 -0.20
C ILE A 24 9.17 -8.99 -0.08
N ASN A 25 10.09 -8.17 0.42
CA ASN A 25 11.48 -8.56 0.63
C ASN A 25 11.65 -9.23 2.00
N GLY A 26 12.03 -10.50 2.02
CA GLY A 26 12.19 -11.30 3.24
C GLY A 26 13.42 -10.95 4.06
N THR A 27 14.39 -10.24 3.49
CA THR A 27 15.57 -9.77 4.24
C THR A 27 15.25 -8.62 5.19
N SER A 28 14.19 -7.87 4.93
CA SER A 28 13.81 -6.71 5.76
C SER A 28 13.06 -7.15 7.02
N LEU A 29 13.08 -6.31 8.06
CA LEU A 29 12.23 -6.48 9.24
C LEU A 29 10.77 -6.53 8.84
N VAL A 30 9.96 -7.36 9.52
CA VAL A 30 8.54 -7.59 9.18
C VAL A 30 7.77 -6.26 9.07
N THR A 31 7.93 -5.38 10.05
CA THR A 31 7.25 -4.07 10.10
C THR A 31 7.58 -3.17 8.92
N HIS A 32 8.81 -3.24 8.40
CA HIS A 32 9.24 -2.47 7.24
C HIS A 32 8.87 -3.15 5.92
N ALA A 33 8.94 -4.48 5.89
CA ALA A 33 8.62 -5.26 4.71
C ALA A 33 7.14 -5.08 4.29
N LEU A 34 6.23 -4.98 5.28
CA LEU A 34 4.80 -4.79 5.05
C LEU A 34 4.43 -3.43 4.46
N THR A 35 5.24 -2.38 4.66
CA THR A 35 4.94 -1.04 4.12
C THR A 35 5.01 -0.96 2.60
N LYS A 36 5.53 -2.02 1.95
CA LYS A 36 5.53 -2.12 0.49
C LYS A 36 4.13 -2.36 -0.09
N ILE A 37 3.20 -2.85 0.72
CA ILE A 37 1.81 -3.02 0.32
C ILE A 37 1.13 -1.64 0.35
N LYS A 38 0.50 -1.24 -0.77
CA LYS A 38 -0.30 -0.01 -0.82
C LYS A 38 -1.44 -0.07 0.20
N GLY A 39 -1.62 1.00 0.97
CA GLY A 39 -2.60 1.08 2.06
C GLY A 39 -2.01 0.80 3.45
N ILE A 40 -0.87 0.09 3.53
CA ILE A 40 -0.20 -0.22 4.79
C ILE A 40 0.97 0.74 5.02
N GLY A 41 0.83 1.60 6.04
CA GLY A 41 1.91 2.46 6.52
C GLY A 41 2.69 1.84 7.68
N ARG A 42 3.80 2.47 8.09
CA ARG A 42 4.66 1.99 9.19
C ARG A 42 3.90 1.81 10.51
N ARG A 43 2.97 2.71 10.82
CA ARG A 43 2.13 2.64 12.03
C ARG A 43 1.14 1.47 11.97
N TYR A 44 0.53 1.26 10.80
CA TYR A 44 -0.43 0.17 10.61
C TYR A 44 0.26 -1.19 10.63
N ALA A 45 1.42 -1.30 9.98
CA ALA A 45 2.25 -2.50 10.03
C ALA A 45 2.65 -2.87 11.46
N ASP A 46 3.07 -1.89 12.27
CA ASP A 46 3.41 -2.11 13.69
C ASP A 46 2.19 -2.60 14.50
N ALA A 47 1.02 -1.99 14.30
CA ALA A 47 -0.21 -2.43 14.96
C ALA A 47 -0.61 -3.85 14.54
N ALA A 48 -0.58 -4.17 13.24
CA ALA A 48 -0.94 -5.48 12.72
C ALA A 48 0.00 -6.59 13.21
N VAL A 49 1.31 -6.33 13.25
CA VAL A 49 2.32 -7.28 13.76
C VAL A 49 2.12 -7.56 15.25
N LYS A 50 1.80 -6.52 16.03
CA LYS A 50 1.50 -6.66 17.47
C LYS A 50 0.22 -7.44 17.72
N MET A 51 -0.84 -7.19 16.95
CA MET A 51 -2.11 -7.92 17.08
C MET A 51 -1.99 -9.37 16.61
N ALA A 52 -1.13 -9.65 15.63
CA ALA A 52 -0.78 -11.01 15.21
C ALA A 52 0.15 -11.75 16.20
N ASN A 53 0.58 -11.10 17.29
CA ASN A 53 1.51 -11.64 18.30
C ASN A 53 2.86 -12.09 17.71
N ILE A 54 3.36 -11.37 16.70
CA ILE A 54 4.65 -11.63 16.06
C ILE A 54 5.69 -10.64 16.62
N ASP A 55 6.92 -11.11 16.86
CA ASP A 55 8.01 -10.22 17.28
C ASP A 55 8.41 -9.28 16.12
N PRO A 56 8.33 -7.94 16.31
CA PRO A 56 8.71 -6.97 15.28
C PRO A 56 10.20 -7.00 14.89
N SER A 57 11.05 -7.65 15.68
CA SER A 57 12.49 -7.80 15.43
C SER A 57 12.82 -8.92 14.44
N LYS A 58 11.87 -9.82 14.16
CA LYS A 58 12.02 -10.89 13.18
C LYS A 58 12.14 -10.32 11.76
N ARG A 59 12.80 -11.07 10.88
CA ARG A 59 12.79 -10.76 9.44
C ARG A 59 11.54 -11.37 8.79
N ALA A 60 11.04 -10.73 7.75
CA ALA A 60 9.87 -11.23 7.03
C ALA A 60 10.10 -12.64 6.47
N GLY A 61 11.32 -12.95 6.02
CA GLY A 61 11.72 -14.24 5.47
C GLY A 61 11.79 -15.39 6.48
N GLU A 62 11.72 -15.09 7.78
CA GLU A 62 11.75 -16.06 8.89
C GLU A 62 10.34 -16.45 9.36
N LEU A 63 9.30 -15.80 8.83
CA LEU A 63 7.92 -16.05 9.24
C LEU A 63 7.45 -17.44 8.82
N ASN A 64 6.77 -18.12 9.74
CA ASN A 64 6.12 -19.38 9.42
C ASN A 64 4.83 -19.14 8.62
N ASN A 65 4.35 -20.15 7.89
CA ASN A 65 3.12 -20.03 7.10
C ASN A 65 1.89 -19.72 7.97
N GLU A 66 1.85 -20.21 9.21
CA GLU A 66 0.80 -19.91 10.18
C GLU A 66 0.82 -18.44 10.62
N GLU A 67 2.00 -17.89 10.89
CA GLU A 67 2.19 -16.48 11.24
C GLU A 67 1.80 -15.57 10.06
N LEU A 68 2.12 -15.97 8.82
CA LEU A 68 1.70 -15.25 7.61
C LEU A 68 0.18 -15.24 7.44
N ASN A 69 -0.50 -16.36 7.67
CA ASN A 69 -1.95 -16.44 7.59
C ASN A 69 -2.63 -15.62 8.70
N ALA A 70 -2.09 -15.65 9.93
CA ALA A 70 -2.58 -14.81 11.02
C ALA A 70 -2.46 -13.33 10.67
N LEU A 71 -1.32 -12.92 10.13
CA LEU A 71 -1.09 -11.54 9.70
C LEU A 71 -2.04 -11.13 8.56
N GLN A 72 -2.31 -12.03 7.61
CA GLN A 72 -3.28 -11.79 6.54
C GLN A 72 -4.70 -11.58 7.09
N ASN A 73 -5.11 -12.37 8.08
CA ASN A 73 -6.40 -12.22 8.73
C ASN A 73 -6.52 -10.89 9.48
N VAL A 74 -5.52 -10.52 10.27
CA VAL A 74 -5.49 -9.23 11.00
C VAL A 74 -5.59 -8.05 10.06
N ILE A 75 -4.91 -8.12 8.91
CA ILE A 75 -4.91 -7.05 7.93
C ILE A 75 -6.27 -6.94 7.20
N THR A 76 -6.92 -8.08 6.95
CA THR A 76 -8.18 -8.15 6.20
C THR A 76 -9.38 -7.74 7.05
N ASP A 77 -9.40 -8.12 8.34
CA ASP A 77 -10.47 -7.78 9.28
C ASP A 77 -9.93 -7.13 10.57
N PRO A 78 -9.42 -5.89 10.51
CA PRO A 78 -8.73 -5.26 11.64
C PRO A 78 -9.64 -5.01 12.85
N LEU A 79 -10.95 -4.82 12.65
CA LEU A 79 -11.90 -4.52 13.72
C LEU A 79 -12.05 -5.70 14.68
N SER A 80 -12.08 -6.93 14.15
CA SER A 80 -12.20 -8.16 14.95
C SER A 80 -10.98 -8.42 15.84
N PHE A 81 -9.81 -7.91 15.46
CA PHE A 81 -8.56 -8.05 16.24
C PHE A 81 -8.29 -6.87 17.17
N GLY A 82 -9.26 -5.98 17.38
CA GLY A 82 -9.16 -4.90 18.37
C GLY A 82 -8.44 -3.64 17.86
N ILE A 83 -8.21 -3.50 16.55
CA ILE A 83 -7.77 -2.23 15.97
C ILE A 83 -8.98 -1.28 15.92
N PRO A 84 -8.88 -0.08 16.49
CA PRO A 84 -10.03 0.81 16.59
C PRO A 84 -10.40 1.42 15.23
N GLU A 85 -11.70 1.72 15.06
CA GLU A 85 -12.27 2.22 13.81
C GLU A 85 -11.57 3.48 13.27
N TRP A 86 -11.22 4.41 14.17
CA TRP A 86 -10.54 5.67 13.82
C TRP A 86 -9.14 5.47 13.22
N PHE A 87 -8.57 4.27 13.31
CA PHE A 87 -7.25 3.93 12.77
C PHE A 87 -7.31 3.44 11.32
N LEU A 88 -8.50 3.10 10.82
CA LEU A 88 -8.70 2.57 9.47
C LEU A 88 -8.66 3.68 8.43
N ASN A 89 -8.30 3.36 7.19
CA ASN A 89 -8.07 4.35 6.13
C ASN A 89 -9.34 4.75 5.37
N HIS A 90 -10.38 3.90 5.38
CA HIS A 90 -11.64 4.13 4.69
C HIS A 90 -12.80 4.03 5.68
N GLN A 91 -13.17 5.18 6.25
CA GLN A 91 -14.17 5.28 7.30
C GLN A 91 -15.47 5.87 6.77
N LYS A 92 -16.61 5.31 7.19
CA LYS A 92 -17.95 5.79 6.83
C LYS A 92 -18.11 5.98 5.33
N ASP A 93 -18.06 4.88 4.59
CA ASP A 93 -18.23 4.93 3.15
C ASP A 93 -19.55 5.60 2.76
N TYR A 94 -19.56 6.31 1.64
CA TYR A 94 -20.72 7.08 1.20
C TYR A 94 -21.83 6.22 0.59
N THR A 95 -21.54 4.99 0.16
CA THR A 95 -22.55 4.05 -0.35
C THR A 95 -23.23 3.33 0.79
N ASP A 96 -22.44 2.66 1.63
CA ASP A 96 -22.95 1.67 2.58
C ASP A 96 -22.76 2.10 4.05
N GLY A 97 -22.05 3.20 4.31
CA GLY A 97 -21.78 3.70 5.66
C GLY A 97 -20.80 2.86 6.47
N THR A 98 -20.25 1.79 5.88
CA THR A 98 -19.34 0.87 6.56
C THR A 98 -17.94 1.46 6.65
N THR A 99 -17.19 1.00 7.65
CA THR A 99 -15.78 1.37 7.83
C THR A 99 -14.91 0.15 7.59
N SER A 100 -13.90 0.28 6.74
CA SER A 100 -13.02 -0.79 6.32
C SER A 100 -11.57 -0.31 6.17
N HIS A 101 -10.64 -1.25 5.99
CA HIS A 101 -9.27 -0.95 5.62
C HIS A 101 -9.00 -1.41 4.20
N LEU A 102 -8.82 -0.47 3.27
CA LEU A 102 -8.59 -0.76 1.86
C LEU A 102 -7.11 -0.96 1.57
N ILE A 103 -6.81 -1.98 0.76
CA ILE A 103 -5.44 -2.43 0.49
C ILE A 103 -5.25 -2.66 -1.00
N GLY A 104 -4.06 -2.33 -1.51
CA GLY A 104 -3.65 -2.69 -2.87
C GLY A 104 -4.63 -2.14 -3.91
N ASN A 105 -5.16 -3.05 -4.73
CA ASN A 105 -6.05 -2.71 -5.84
C ASN A 105 -7.39 -2.13 -5.38
N GLN A 106 -7.88 -2.49 -4.18
CA GLN A 106 -9.15 -1.96 -3.67
C GLN A 106 -9.05 -0.46 -3.40
N LEU A 107 -7.92 -0.02 -2.84
CA LEU A 107 -7.64 1.40 -2.60
C LEU A 107 -7.56 2.18 -3.91
N ASP A 108 -6.88 1.64 -4.92
CA ASP A 108 -6.78 2.28 -6.24
C ASP A 108 -8.15 2.39 -6.92
N ALA A 109 -9.01 1.38 -6.78
CA ALA A 109 -10.37 1.39 -7.33
C ALA A 109 -11.28 2.42 -6.64
N ASP A 110 -11.22 2.51 -5.31
CA ASP A 110 -11.97 3.50 -4.52
C ASP A 110 -11.60 4.94 -4.91
N ILE A 111 -10.29 5.22 -5.03
CA ILE A 111 -9.81 6.54 -5.45
C ILE A 111 -10.31 6.91 -6.85
N ARG A 112 -10.34 5.96 -7.79
CA ARG A 112 -10.88 6.19 -9.14
C ARG A 112 -12.35 6.54 -9.10
N LEU A 113 -13.15 5.77 -8.36
CA LEU A 113 -14.59 6.00 -8.23
C LEU A 113 -14.90 7.36 -7.60
N LEU A 114 -14.13 7.74 -6.56
CA LEU A 114 -14.21 9.05 -5.92
C LEU A 114 -13.92 10.21 -6.90
N ILE A 115 -12.91 10.06 -7.75
CA ILE A 115 -12.55 11.06 -8.76
C ILE A 115 -13.66 11.16 -9.82
N GLU A 116 -14.11 10.03 -10.38
CA GLU A 116 -15.17 10.01 -11.39
C GLU A 116 -16.48 10.62 -10.90
N ARG A 117 -16.87 10.29 -9.66
CA ARG A 117 -18.02 10.92 -9.00
C ARG A 117 -17.82 12.43 -8.87
N GLY A 118 -16.64 12.87 -8.45
CA GLY A 118 -16.31 14.28 -8.32
C GLY A 118 -16.42 15.04 -9.65
N LYS A 119 -16.04 14.41 -10.77
CA LYS A 119 -16.22 14.98 -12.11
C LYS A 119 -17.67 15.15 -12.51
N LYS A 120 -18.52 14.15 -12.22
CA LYS A 120 -19.96 14.23 -12.50
C LYS A 120 -20.61 15.42 -11.80
N ILE A 121 -20.12 15.77 -10.61
CA ILE A 121 -20.58 16.90 -9.80
C ILE A 121 -19.86 18.22 -10.17
N LYS A 122 -18.84 18.18 -11.06
CA LYS A 122 -17.96 19.31 -11.42
C LYS A 122 -17.24 19.92 -10.21
N ASN A 123 -16.72 19.05 -9.34
CA ASN A 123 -15.92 19.49 -8.21
C ASN A 123 -14.48 19.81 -8.65
N VAL A 124 -14.09 21.08 -8.53
CA VAL A 124 -12.75 21.59 -8.86
C VAL A 124 -11.63 20.75 -8.22
N ARG A 125 -11.83 20.28 -6.98
CA ARG A 125 -10.82 19.48 -6.27
C ARG A 125 -10.54 18.15 -6.96
N SER A 126 -11.57 17.51 -7.52
CA SER A 126 -11.43 16.22 -8.20
C SER A 126 -10.79 16.38 -9.58
N GLU A 127 -11.10 17.45 -10.29
CA GLU A 127 -10.46 17.81 -11.56
C GLU A 127 -8.97 18.11 -11.37
N VAL A 128 -8.60 18.90 -10.34
CA VAL A 128 -7.19 19.18 -10.02
C VAL A 128 -6.45 17.92 -9.58
N LYS A 129 -7.09 17.02 -8.83
CA LYS A 129 -6.48 15.75 -8.42
C LYS A 129 -6.15 14.87 -9.61
N GLU A 130 -7.04 14.76 -10.59
CA GLU A 130 -6.78 14.04 -11.82
C GLU A 130 -5.60 14.64 -12.57
N LEU A 131 -5.61 15.96 -12.80
CA LEU A 131 -4.49 16.64 -13.45
C LEU A 131 -3.18 16.38 -12.71
N LYS A 132 -3.18 16.33 -11.37
CA LYS A 132 -1.98 16.04 -10.58
C LYS A 132 -1.53 14.58 -10.62
N VAL A 133 -2.45 13.63 -10.72
CA VAL A 133 -2.13 12.22 -11.02
C VAL A 133 -1.53 12.11 -12.42
N MET A 134 -2.09 12.85 -13.39
CA MET A 134 -1.49 13.01 -14.71
C MET A 134 -0.13 13.74 -14.66
N VAL A 135 0.12 14.60 -13.64
CA VAL A 135 1.41 15.29 -13.36
C VAL A 135 2.51 14.36 -12.87
N GLU A 136 2.19 13.38 -12.03
CA GLU A 136 3.17 12.32 -11.72
C GLU A 136 3.44 11.43 -12.95
N GLU A 137 2.50 11.37 -13.89
CA GLU A 137 2.70 10.87 -15.24
C GLU A 137 3.26 11.95 -16.22
N GLU A 138 3.43 13.22 -15.81
CA GLU A 138 3.70 14.36 -16.71
C GLU A 138 5.11 14.37 -17.29
N GLU A 139 6.07 13.64 -16.74
CA GLU A 139 7.37 13.45 -17.43
C GLU A 139 7.16 12.88 -18.85
N GLN A 140 6.11 12.07 -19.05
CA GLN A 140 5.69 11.56 -20.37
C GLN A 140 4.83 12.56 -21.15
N LEU A 141 4.10 13.44 -20.48
CA LEU A 141 3.16 14.42 -21.07
C LEU A 141 3.89 15.69 -21.56
N VAL A 142 4.99 16.09 -20.90
CA VAL A 142 5.96 17.06 -21.42
C VAL A 142 6.60 16.54 -22.71
N LEU A 143 6.96 15.24 -22.75
CA LEU A 143 7.40 14.57 -23.97
C LEU A 143 6.32 14.55 -25.05
N ALA A 144 5.06 14.27 -24.68
CA ALA A 144 3.93 14.21 -25.61
C ALA A 144 3.56 15.59 -26.19
N ARG A 145 3.57 16.66 -25.38
CA ARG A 145 3.37 18.05 -25.83
C ARG A 145 4.51 18.51 -26.75
N ARG A 146 5.76 18.15 -26.42
CA ARG A 146 6.94 18.42 -27.27
C ARG A 146 6.86 17.67 -28.61
N ASN A 147 6.46 16.40 -28.61
CA ASN A 147 6.32 15.59 -29.83
C ASN A 147 5.16 16.06 -30.71
N LYS A 148 4.05 16.53 -30.11
CA LYS A 148 2.93 17.13 -30.86
C LYS A 148 3.35 18.43 -31.56
N LEU A 149 4.14 19.29 -30.89
CA LEU A 149 4.71 20.48 -31.51
C LEU A 149 5.72 20.13 -32.61
N LEU A 150 6.62 19.18 -32.37
CA LEU A 150 7.60 18.73 -33.36
C LEU A 150 6.95 18.17 -34.63
N ASN A 151 5.82 17.46 -34.51
CA ASN A 151 5.08 16.96 -35.67
C ASN A 151 4.42 18.10 -36.47
N ILE A 152 3.88 19.12 -35.79
CA ILE A 152 3.34 20.30 -36.45
C ILE A 152 4.45 21.05 -37.21
N PHE A 153 5.66 21.15 -36.65
CA PHE A 153 6.79 21.79 -37.34
C PHE A 153 7.31 20.99 -38.54
N LYS A 154 7.26 19.66 -38.51
CA LYS A 154 7.65 18.79 -39.63
C LYS A 154 6.64 18.78 -40.78
N GLU A 155 5.40 19.20 -40.55
CA GLU A 155 4.36 19.33 -41.58
C GLU A 155 4.42 20.68 -42.33
N ILE A 156 5.27 21.61 -41.89
CA ILE A 156 5.36 22.99 -42.40
C ILE A 156 6.56 23.19 -43.35
N ASP A 157 7.47 22.21 -43.46
CA ASP A 157 8.55 22.12 -44.46
C ASP A 157 8.23 21.06 -45.53
#